data_AF-X1FMM9-F1
#
_entry.id   AF-X1FMM9-F1
#
_cell.length_a   1.000
_cell.length_b   1.000
_cell.length_c   1.000
_cell.angle_alpha   90.00
_cell.angle_beta   90.00
_cell.angle_gamma   90.00
#
_symmetry.space_group_name_H-M   'P 1'
#
loop_
_entity.id
_entity.type
_entity.pdbx_description
1 polymer ?
#
loop_
_entity_poly.entity_id
_entity_poly.type
_entity_poly.pdbx_seq_one_letter_code
_entity_poly.pdbx_strand_id
1 'polypeptide(L)'
;MKPPLQADPIPRLESLVTAITGPRGSGKTLLMTFLGIIDMKRGHQCLANYPIKGEVKRRGKPATVESLPLDFETLLELNENLQRCVCCIDEINLWFASTRWMTHGNRIFAIFMQLLRKRQMSLYYTTQNFKWADPTIRWQTDLQIACQDLFHTPQGKEEGVRRGEFIRFIAIDRSGYITGVPYEVSGSYSTGILDAKPIWKYYNTYEALDPWEALSKVELKRPTLTVDLTGKGPIEDKEDAFPDFGFAEEK
;
A
#
# COMPACT_ATOMS: atom_id res chain seq x y z
N MET A 1 -5.89 36.21 -24.81
CA MET A 1 -6.02 34.86 -24.21
C MET A 1 -5.93 35.00 -22.70
N LYS A 2 -6.92 34.50 -21.94
CA LYS A 2 -6.76 34.41 -20.48
C LYS A 2 -5.72 33.32 -20.19
N PRO A 3 -4.75 33.54 -19.28
CA PRO A 3 -3.84 32.48 -18.88
C PRO A 3 -4.64 31.29 -18.34
N PRO A 4 -4.18 30.04 -18.53
CA PRO A 4 -4.82 28.89 -17.94
C PRO A 4 -4.94 29.13 -16.43
N LEU A 5 -6.13 28.88 -15.89
CA LEU A 5 -6.37 28.92 -14.44
C LEU A 5 -5.23 28.17 -13.76
N GLN A 6 -4.37 28.88 -13.04
CA GLN A 6 -3.34 28.26 -12.21
C GLN A 6 -4.06 27.27 -11.30
N ALA A 7 -3.77 25.98 -11.47
CA ALA A 7 -4.36 24.95 -10.63
C ALA A 7 -3.98 25.26 -9.18
N ASP A 8 -4.95 25.59 -8.33
CA ASP A 8 -4.61 25.95 -6.94
C ASP A 8 -3.80 24.80 -6.32
N PRO A 9 -2.75 25.12 -5.55
CA PRO A 9 -1.79 24.14 -5.05
C PRO A 9 -2.51 22.99 -4.33
N ILE A 10 -2.15 21.76 -4.69
CA ILE A 10 -2.61 20.56 -3.98
C ILE A 10 -2.04 20.66 -2.55
N PRO A 11 -2.85 20.43 -1.50
CA PRO A 11 -2.36 20.38 -0.13
C PRO A 11 -1.16 19.45 -0.02
N ARG A 12 -0.24 19.72 0.91
CA ARG A 12 0.90 18.83 1.13
C ARG A 12 0.39 17.50 1.67
N LEU A 13 0.75 16.41 0.99
CA LEU A 13 0.52 15.06 1.51
C LEU A 13 1.52 14.82 2.66
N GLU A 14 0.99 14.51 3.84
CA GLU A 14 1.82 13.96 4.91
C GLU A 14 2.25 12.55 4.53
N SER A 15 3.49 12.18 4.83
CA SER A 15 4.02 10.86 4.51
C SER A 15 3.84 9.98 5.73
N LEU A 16 2.73 9.24 5.74
CA LEU A 16 2.31 8.37 6.84
C LEU A 16 2.20 6.92 6.37
N VAL A 17 2.61 6.01 7.25
CA VAL A 17 2.39 4.58 7.07
C VAL A 17 1.29 4.13 8.01
N THR A 18 0.15 3.71 7.46
CA THR A 18 -1.02 3.27 8.23
C THR A 18 -1.31 1.79 8.01
N ALA A 19 -1.29 1.02 9.09
CA ALA A 19 -1.67 -0.38 9.12
C ALA A 19 -3.13 -0.52 9.53
N ILE A 20 -3.95 -1.16 8.71
CA ILE A 20 -5.36 -1.42 8.98
C ILE A 20 -5.52 -2.92 9.29
N THR A 21 -5.95 -3.22 10.50
CA THR A 21 -5.86 -4.57 11.08
C THR A 21 -7.20 -5.10 11.56
N GLY A 22 -7.36 -6.42 11.65
CA GLY A 22 -8.61 -7.05 12.10
C GLY A 22 -8.96 -8.34 11.35
N PRO A 23 -9.89 -9.13 11.89
CA PRO A 23 -10.26 -10.42 11.31
C PRO A 23 -10.86 -10.29 9.90
N ARG A 24 -11.03 -11.41 9.20
CA ARG A 24 -11.71 -11.43 7.90
C ARG A 24 -13.12 -10.86 8.03
N GLY A 25 -13.51 -10.00 7.08
CA GLY A 25 -14.82 -9.34 7.11
C GLY A 25 -14.95 -8.18 8.12
N SER A 26 -13.87 -7.72 8.77
CA SER A 26 -13.94 -6.63 9.75
C SER A 26 -14.00 -5.21 9.17
N GLY A 27 -14.07 -5.07 7.84
CA GLY A 27 -14.12 -3.76 7.17
C GLY A 27 -12.76 -3.10 6.90
N LYS A 28 -11.64 -3.86 6.92
CA LYS A 28 -10.29 -3.32 6.67
C LYS A 28 -10.17 -2.63 5.30
N THR A 29 -10.47 -3.35 4.22
CA THR A 29 -10.41 -2.83 2.85
C THR A 29 -11.36 -1.64 2.68
N LEU A 30 -12.56 -1.71 3.27
CA LEU A 30 -13.52 -0.60 3.26
C LEU A 30 -12.96 0.67 3.91
N LEU A 31 -12.33 0.55 5.10
CA LEU A 31 -11.69 1.70 5.75
C LEU A 31 -10.51 2.22 4.92
N MET A 32 -9.70 1.33 4.34
CA MET A 32 -8.61 1.72 3.45
C MET A 32 -9.11 2.48 2.22
N THR A 33 -10.19 2.00 1.59
CA THR A 33 -10.87 2.65 0.48
C THR A 33 -11.38 4.03 0.88
N PHE A 34 -11.99 4.15 2.07
CA PHE A 34 -12.45 5.43 2.59
C PHE A 34 -11.31 6.45 2.71
N LEU A 35 -10.18 6.05 3.28
CA LEU A 35 -8.99 6.91 3.39
C LEU A 35 -8.45 7.29 2.00
N GLY A 36 -8.30 6.32 1.10
CA GLY A 36 -7.86 6.58 -0.28
C GLY A 36 -8.78 7.56 -1.03
N ILE A 37 -10.11 7.45 -0.87
CA ILE A 37 -11.09 8.39 -1.43
C ILE A 37 -10.96 9.79 -0.83
N ILE A 38 -10.66 9.92 0.47
CA ILE A 38 -10.39 11.22 1.10
C ILE A 38 -9.19 11.90 0.43
N ASP A 39 -8.10 11.16 0.18
CA ASP A 39 -6.90 11.72 -0.43
C ASP A 39 -7.08 12.02 -1.93
N MET A 40 -7.77 11.16 -2.66
CA MET A 40 -8.17 11.45 -4.05
C MET A 40 -9.06 12.70 -4.13
N LYS A 41 -9.98 12.88 -3.18
CA LYS A 41 -10.81 14.10 -3.09
C LYS A 41 -9.97 15.35 -2.80
N ARG A 42 -8.87 15.22 -2.05
CA ARG A 42 -7.88 16.30 -1.82
C ARG A 42 -7.00 16.55 -3.04
N GLY A 43 -7.00 15.63 -4.00
CA GLY A 43 -6.29 15.76 -5.27
C GLY A 43 -5.00 14.95 -5.35
N HIS A 44 -4.77 14.03 -4.41
CA HIS A 44 -3.65 13.12 -4.44
C HIS A 44 -3.93 11.96 -5.39
N GLN A 45 -2.91 11.53 -6.11
CA GLN A 45 -2.96 10.31 -6.89
C GLN A 45 -3.01 9.12 -5.94
N CYS A 46 -3.88 8.15 -6.22
CA CYS A 46 -3.95 6.91 -5.48
C CYS A 46 -3.52 5.76 -6.38
N LEU A 47 -2.62 4.91 -5.88
CA LEU A 47 -2.26 3.65 -6.51
C LEU A 47 -2.76 2.53 -5.60
N ALA A 48 -3.45 1.53 -6.15
CA ALA A 48 -4.02 0.45 -5.37
C ALA A 48 -3.92 -0.89 -6.11
N ASN A 49 -3.73 -1.98 -5.35
CA ASN A 49 -3.72 -3.35 -5.90
C ASN A 49 -5.12 -3.95 -6.08
N TYR A 50 -6.14 -3.11 -5.95
CA TYR A 50 -7.54 -3.39 -6.23
C TYR A 50 -8.16 -2.08 -6.72
N PRO A 51 -9.16 -2.11 -7.61
CA PRO A 51 -9.69 -0.88 -8.19
C PRO A 51 -10.54 -0.11 -7.18
N ILE A 52 -10.21 1.18 -7.03
CA ILE A 52 -11.02 2.16 -6.31
C ILE A 52 -11.51 3.18 -7.33
N LYS A 53 -12.82 3.35 -7.48
CA LYS A 53 -13.38 4.32 -8.43
C LYS A 53 -14.71 4.91 -7.96
N GLY A 54 -14.97 6.17 -8.28
CA GLY A 54 -16.31 6.74 -8.15
C GLY A 54 -16.35 8.26 -8.13
N GLU A 55 -17.51 8.80 -7.81
CA GLU A 55 -17.76 10.25 -7.83
C GLU A 55 -17.54 10.89 -6.46
N VAL A 56 -16.76 11.96 -6.43
CA VAL A 56 -16.49 12.79 -5.25
C VAL A 56 -16.77 14.27 -5.56
N LYS A 57 -16.89 15.08 -4.51
CA LYS A 57 -16.93 16.55 -4.65
C LYS A 57 -15.55 17.14 -4.39
N ARG A 58 -14.89 17.66 -5.42
CA ARG A 58 -13.61 18.39 -5.32
C ARG A 58 -13.87 19.89 -5.44
N ARG A 59 -13.60 20.64 -4.37
CA ARG A 59 -13.88 22.10 -4.30
C ARG A 59 -15.33 22.45 -4.72
N GLY A 60 -16.29 21.65 -4.27
CA GLY A 60 -17.72 21.84 -4.56
C GLY A 60 -18.18 21.32 -5.93
N LYS A 61 -17.29 20.91 -6.83
CA LYS A 61 -17.64 20.35 -8.14
C LYS A 61 -17.61 18.82 -8.14
N PRO A 62 -18.55 18.15 -8.83
CA PRO A 62 -18.44 16.71 -9.08
C PRO A 62 -17.14 16.39 -9.84
N ALA A 63 -16.45 15.34 -9.41
CA ALA A 63 -15.26 14.82 -10.05
C ALA A 63 -15.25 13.31 -9.93
N THR A 64 -14.93 12.62 -11.01
CA THR A 64 -14.64 11.19 -10.99
C THR A 64 -13.20 10.98 -10.53
N VAL A 65 -13.01 10.05 -9.60
CA VAL A 65 -11.68 9.61 -9.15
C VAL A 65 -11.54 8.12 -9.39
N GLU A 66 -10.33 7.71 -9.72
CA GLU A 66 -9.96 6.33 -9.97
C GLU A 66 -8.51 6.11 -9.53
N SER A 67 -8.25 4.98 -8.87
CA SER A 67 -6.90 4.55 -8.52
C SER A 67 -6.17 4.03 -9.75
N LEU A 68 -4.88 4.32 -9.87
CA LEU A 68 -4.02 3.58 -10.78
C LEU A 68 -3.72 2.19 -10.21
N PRO A 69 -3.45 1.19 -11.07
CA PRO A 69 -2.98 -0.10 -10.61
C PRO A 69 -1.65 0.06 -9.86
N LEU A 70 -1.53 -0.67 -8.75
CA LEU A 70 -0.29 -0.85 -8.00
C LEU A 70 0.16 -2.30 -8.15
N ASP A 71 1.17 -2.51 -8.98
CA ASP A 71 1.87 -3.78 -9.12
C ASP A 71 3.26 -3.72 -8.49
N PHE A 72 3.91 -4.88 -8.43
CA PHE A 72 5.25 -4.99 -7.85
C PHE A 72 6.29 -4.25 -8.69
N GLU A 73 6.18 -4.27 -10.01
CA GLU A 73 7.07 -3.57 -10.93
C GLU A 73 7.09 -2.07 -10.66
N THR A 74 5.91 -1.46 -10.51
CA THR A 74 5.74 -0.05 -10.15
C THR A 74 6.48 0.29 -8.85
N LEU A 75 6.38 -0.57 -7.82
CA LEU A 75 7.10 -0.39 -6.55
C LEU A 75 8.62 -0.50 -6.72
N LEU A 76 9.08 -1.45 -7.55
CA LEU A 76 10.50 -1.70 -7.79
C LEU A 76 11.18 -0.57 -8.55
N GLU A 77 10.53 -0.09 -9.61
CA GLU A 77 11.06 0.93 -10.50
C GLU A 77 11.05 2.32 -9.87
N LEU A 78 10.32 2.49 -8.76
CA LEU A 78 10.10 3.79 -8.13
C LEU A 78 9.62 4.81 -9.17
N ASN A 79 8.66 4.38 -10.00
CA ASN A 79 8.06 5.13 -11.08
C ASN A 79 7.69 6.56 -10.65
N GLU A 80 7.71 7.53 -11.56
CA GLU A 80 7.32 8.92 -11.28
C GLU A 80 5.91 9.04 -10.66
N ASN A 81 5.01 8.09 -10.96
CA ASN A 81 3.70 7.96 -10.33
C ASN A 81 3.76 7.74 -8.81
N LEU A 82 4.90 7.28 -8.28
CA LEU A 82 5.16 7.13 -6.84
C LEU A 82 5.69 8.42 -6.21
N GLN A 83 5.37 9.59 -6.76
CA GLN A 83 5.68 10.88 -6.15
C GLN A 83 4.38 11.59 -5.76
N ARG A 84 4.31 12.07 -4.50
CA ARG A 84 3.13 12.79 -3.96
C ARG A 84 1.82 12.00 -4.07
N CYS A 85 1.89 10.69 -3.87
CA CYS A 85 0.78 9.76 -4.03
C CYS A 85 0.45 9.00 -2.73
N VAL A 86 -0.70 8.32 -2.74
CA VAL A 86 -1.11 7.37 -1.70
C VAL A 86 -1.13 5.97 -2.29
N CYS A 87 -0.45 5.03 -1.65
CA CYS A 87 -0.48 3.62 -2.01
C CYS A 87 -1.46 2.88 -1.09
N CYS A 88 -2.38 2.10 -1.65
CA CYS A 88 -3.29 1.21 -0.92
C CYS A 88 -2.96 -0.25 -1.26
N ILE A 89 -2.47 -1.01 -0.29
CA ILE A 89 -2.09 -2.41 -0.46
C ILE A 89 -2.99 -3.30 0.42
N ASP A 90 -3.94 -4.00 -0.21
CA ASP A 90 -4.78 -4.97 0.49
C ASP A 90 -4.02 -6.29 0.69
N GLU A 91 -4.19 -6.87 1.88
CA GLU A 91 -3.54 -8.08 2.38
C GLU A 91 -2.02 -8.06 2.10
N ILE A 92 -1.33 -7.10 2.71
CA ILE A 92 0.11 -6.85 2.51
C ILE A 92 0.95 -8.12 2.64
N ASN A 93 0.56 -9.04 3.52
CA ASN A 93 1.24 -10.31 3.71
C ASN A 93 1.29 -11.16 2.43
N LEU A 94 0.35 -11.04 1.49
CA LEU A 94 0.42 -11.75 0.21
C LEU A 94 1.60 -11.28 -0.65
N TRP A 95 1.98 -10.01 -0.53
CA TRP A 95 3.15 -9.44 -1.22
C TRP A 95 4.48 -9.95 -0.63
N PHE A 96 4.49 -10.37 0.64
CA PHE A 96 5.69 -10.82 1.36
C PHE A 96 5.76 -12.32 1.62
N ALA A 97 4.63 -13.03 1.52
CA ALA A 97 4.52 -14.45 1.84
C ALA A 97 5.02 -15.38 0.73
N SER A 98 5.37 -14.87 -0.45
CA SER A 98 6.02 -15.69 -1.49
C SER A 98 7.41 -16.09 -1.00
N THR A 99 7.49 -17.23 -0.33
CA THR A 99 8.63 -17.81 0.38
C THR A 99 9.93 -17.97 -0.44
N ARG A 100 9.89 -17.72 -1.76
CA ARG A 100 11.08 -17.70 -2.64
C ARG A 100 11.77 -16.34 -2.75
N TRP A 101 11.21 -15.28 -2.17
CA TRP A 101 11.64 -13.88 -2.31
C TRP A 101 12.25 -13.24 -1.07
N MET A 102 12.34 -14.02 0.01
CA MET A 102 12.47 -13.50 1.39
C MET A 102 13.68 -12.58 1.64
N THR A 103 14.78 -12.70 0.88
CA THR A 103 15.97 -11.87 1.10
C THR A 103 15.99 -10.60 0.23
N HIS A 104 15.51 -10.67 -1.01
CA HIS A 104 15.57 -9.53 -1.94
C HIS A 104 14.31 -8.68 -1.90
N GLY A 105 13.12 -9.29 -1.84
CA GLY A 105 11.85 -8.56 -1.74
C GLY A 105 11.79 -7.71 -0.47
N ASN A 106 12.16 -8.30 0.68
CA ASN A 106 12.20 -7.58 1.95
C ASN A 106 13.19 -6.41 1.92
N ARG A 107 14.37 -6.59 1.30
CA ARG A 107 15.36 -5.50 1.18
C ARG A 107 14.85 -4.38 0.28
N ILE A 108 14.22 -4.71 -0.85
CA ILE A 108 13.69 -3.69 -1.76
C ILE A 108 12.53 -2.94 -1.11
N PHE A 109 11.64 -3.66 -0.44
CA PHE A 109 10.54 -3.01 0.26
C PHE A 109 11.04 -2.16 1.43
N ALA A 110 12.07 -2.59 2.16
CA ALA A 110 12.70 -1.75 3.17
C ALA A 110 13.27 -0.45 2.57
N ILE A 111 13.88 -0.51 1.38
CA ILE A 111 14.34 0.68 0.65
C ILE A 111 13.14 1.55 0.25
N PHE A 112 12.08 0.94 -0.29
CA PHE A 112 10.84 1.64 -0.64
C PHE A 112 10.25 2.39 0.57
N MET A 113 10.14 1.73 1.73
CA MET A 113 9.67 2.34 2.97
C MET A 113 10.52 3.54 3.40
N GLN A 114 11.85 3.46 3.25
CA GLN A 114 12.76 4.58 3.55
C GLN A 114 12.59 5.77 2.59
N LEU A 115 12.10 5.53 1.37
CA LEU A 115 11.90 6.55 0.35
C LEU A 115 10.54 7.25 0.45
N LEU A 116 9.57 6.72 1.19
CA LEU A 116 8.22 7.29 1.33
C LEU A 116 8.26 8.78 1.67
N ARG A 117 9.06 9.17 2.67
CA ARG A 117 9.18 10.58 3.10
C ARG A 117 9.83 11.47 2.04
N LYS A 118 10.86 10.97 1.36
CA LYS A 118 11.57 11.73 0.31
C LYS A 118 10.68 11.97 -0.92
N ARG A 119 9.77 11.03 -1.20
CA ARG A 119 8.82 11.10 -2.30
C ARG A 119 7.44 11.66 -1.91
N GLN A 120 7.26 12.06 -0.65
CA GLN A 120 5.99 12.56 -0.10
C GLN A 120 4.84 11.57 -0.32
N MET A 121 5.09 10.29 -0.06
CA MET A 121 4.11 9.22 -0.23
C MET A 121 3.49 8.81 1.09
N SER A 122 2.20 8.49 1.07
CA SER A 122 1.53 7.77 2.15
C SER A 122 1.26 6.32 1.75
N LEU A 123 1.33 5.42 2.71
CA LEU A 123 1.05 3.99 2.52
C LEU A 123 -0.07 3.56 3.46
N TYR A 124 -1.16 3.08 2.89
CA TYR A 124 -2.22 2.36 3.59
C TYR A 124 -2.11 0.90 3.23
N TYR A 125 -2.12 0.04 4.25
CA TYR A 125 -2.08 -1.38 4.00
C TYR A 125 -2.95 -2.14 4.97
N THR A 126 -3.49 -3.28 4.53
CA THR A 126 -4.26 -4.15 5.42
C THR A 126 -3.49 -5.40 5.79
N THR A 127 -3.75 -5.91 6.99
CA THR A 127 -3.32 -7.24 7.41
C THR A 127 -4.27 -7.80 8.45
N GLN A 128 -4.44 -9.12 8.53
CA GLN A 128 -5.34 -9.71 9.53
C GLN A 128 -4.81 -9.53 10.96
N ASN A 129 -3.50 -9.69 11.15
CA ASN A 129 -2.81 -9.50 12.42
C ASN A 129 -1.58 -8.64 12.17
N PHE A 130 -1.41 -7.57 12.95
CA PHE A 130 -0.24 -6.70 12.82
C PHE A 130 1.08 -7.49 12.91
N LYS A 131 1.15 -8.53 13.74
CA LYS A 131 2.33 -9.40 13.90
C LYS A 131 2.66 -10.24 12.65
N TRP A 132 1.78 -10.30 11.65
CA TRP A 132 2.05 -10.99 10.38
C TRP A 132 2.73 -10.09 9.36
N ALA A 133 2.65 -8.76 9.51
CA ALA A 133 3.46 -7.85 8.71
C ALA A 133 4.94 -8.00 9.05
N ASP A 134 5.83 -7.82 8.08
CA ASP A 134 7.28 -7.88 8.30
C ASP A 134 7.73 -6.91 9.42
N PRO A 135 8.70 -7.30 10.28
CA PRO A 135 9.17 -6.45 11.38
C PRO A 135 9.59 -5.04 10.95
N THR A 136 10.20 -4.89 9.78
CA THR A 136 10.62 -3.59 9.23
C THR A 136 9.43 -2.71 8.91
N ILE A 137 8.37 -3.29 8.32
CA ILE A 137 7.14 -2.57 7.99
C ILE A 137 6.45 -2.13 9.27
N ARG A 138 6.37 -3.01 10.27
CA ARG A 138 5.81 -2.67 11.58
C ARG A 138 6.55 -1.52 12.24
N TRP A 139 7.88 -1.53 12.19
CA TRP A 139 8.72 -0.47 12.76
C TRP A 139 8.50 0.89 12.06
N GLN A 140 8.26 0.87 10.75
CA GLN A 140 7.98 2.07 9.97
C GLN A 140 6.51 2.50 10.04
N THR A 141 5.63 1.77 10.72
CA THR A 141 4.21 2.09 10.80
C THR A 141 3.97 3.20 11.81
N ASP A 142 3.40 4.31 11.34
CA ASP A 142 3.05 5.45 12.19
C ASP A 142 1.71 5.25 12.88
N LEU A 143 0.70 4.76 12.15
CA LEU A 143 -0.67 4.61 12.66
C LEU A 143 -1.12 3.15 12.50
N GLN A 144 -1.66 2.57 13.57
CA GLN A 144 -2.33 1.27 13.51
C GLN A 144 -3.82 1.46 13.78
N ILE A 145 -4.67 1.01 12.86
CA ILE A 145 -6.13 1.07 13.00
C ILE A 145 -6.69 -0.34 13.07
N ALA A 146 -7.19 -0.75 14.23
CA ALA A 146 -7.86 -2.04 14.42
C ALA A 146 -9.36 -1.91 14.12
N CYS A 147 -9.88 -2.71 13.19
CA CYS A 147 -11.26 -2.67 12.72
C CYS A 147 -12.07 -3.87 13.22
N GLN A 148 -13.35 -3.62 13.52
CA GLN A 148 -14.34 -4.61 13.90
C GLN A 148 -15.70 -4.25 13.29
N ASP A 149 -16.34 -5.20 12.63
CA ASP A 149 -17.73 -5.04 12.19
C ASP A 149 -18.66 -5.12 13.41
N LEU A 150 -19.48 -4.08 13.63
CA LEU A 150 -20.41 -4.00 14.76
C LEU A 150 -21.44 -5.13 14.74
N PHE A 151 -21.77 -5.70 13.58
CA PHE A 151 -22.63 -6.88 13.46
C PHE A 151 -22.18 -8.07 14.34
N HIS A 152 -20.86 -8.20 14.58
CA HIS A 152 -20.32 -9.28 15.39
C HIS A 152 -20.29 -8.97 16.91
N THR A 153 -20.62 -7.74 17.30
CA THR A 153 -20.64 -7.32 18.72
C THR A 153 -21.98 -7.61 19.38
N PRO A 154 -22.04 -7.80 20.71
CA PRO A 154 -23.32 -7.93 21.43
C PRO A 154 -24.25 -6.74 21.18
N GLN A 155 -23.71 -5.52 21.29
CA GLN A 155 -24.45 -4.28 21.04
C GLN A 155 -25.05 -4.25 19.64
N GLY A 156 -24.25 -4.50 18.59
CA GLY A 156 -24.77 -4.47 17.22
C GLY A 156 -25.84 -5.53 16.94
N LYS A 157 -25.80 -6.68 17.63
CA LYS A 157 -26.86 -7.70 17.55
C LYS A 157 -28.16 -7.25 18.21
N GLU A 158 -28.07 -6.60 19.39
CA GLU A 158 -29.22 -6.05 20.10
C GLU A 158 -29.89 -4.93 19.30
N GLU A 159 -29.08 -4.08 18.66
CA GLU A 159 -29.53 -2.96 17.82
C GLU A 159 -29.98 -3.39 16.41
N GLY A 160 -29.80 -4.66 16.04
CA GLY A 160 -30.18 -5.18 14.71
C GLY A 160 -29.34 -4.62 13.56
N VAL A 161 -28.09 -4.23 13.82
CA VAL A 161 -27.13 -3.75 12.82
C VAL A 161 -26.91 -4.82 11.75
N ARG A 162 -26.88 -4.44 10.48
CA ARG A 162 -26.60 -5.39 9.38
C ARG A 162 -25.10 -5.56 9.18
N ARG A 163 -24.70 -6.73 8.67
CA ARG A 163 -23.31 -7.01 8.32
C ARG A 163 -22.76 -5.96 7.37
N GLY A 164 -21.59 -5.42 7.70
CA GLY A 164 -20.91 -4.42 6.89
C GLY A 164 -21.60 -3.06 6.84
N GLU A 165 -22.47 -2.74 7.79
CA GLU A 165 -23.14 -1.43 7.88
C GLU A 165 -22.30 -0.43 8.69
N PHE A 166 -21.84 -0.83 9.88
CA PHE A 166 -21.03 0.01 10.75
C PHE A 166 -19.73 -0.69 11.13
N ILE A 167 -18.61 -0.04 10.82
CA ILE A 167 -17.28 -0.52 11.18
C ILE A 167 -16.75 0.30 12.33
N ARG A 168 -16.63 -0.32 13.51
CA ARG A 168 -15.92 0.27 14.63
C ARG A 168 -14.43 0.17 14.38
N PHE A 169 -13.70 1.23 14.70
CA PHE A 169 -12.24 1.20 14.65
C PHE A 169 -11.60 1.82 15.88
N ILE A 170 -10.38 1.37 16.17
CA ILE A 170 -9.49 1.89 17.21
C ILE A 170 -8.19 2.29 16.53
N ALA A 171 -7.84 3.57 16.59
CA ALA A 171 -6.62 4.13 16.01
C ALA A 171 -5.57 4.37 17.09
N ILE A 172 -4.36 3.88 16.84
CA ILE A 172 -3.20 3.91 17.74
C ILE A 172 -2.05 4.61 17.01
N ASP A 173 -1.61 5.76 17.53
CA ASP A 173 -0.44 6.49 17.04
C ASP A 173 0.85 5.83 17.57
N ARG A 174 1.38 4.89 16.80
CA ARG A 174 2.54 4.07 17.17
C ARG A 174 3.80 4.91 17.26
N SER A 175 4.09 5.69 16.23
CA SER A 175 5.34 6.46 16.18
C SER A 175 5.28 7.75 17.00
N GLY A 176 4.08 8.18 17.41
CA GLY A 176 3.88 9.48 18.03
C GLY A 176 3.90 10.62 17.01
N TYR A 177 3.76 10.32 15.72
CA TYR A 177 3.83 11.33 14.67
C TYR A 177 2.68 12.35 14.79
N ILE A 178 1.49 11.87 15.17
CA ILE A 178 0.28 12.70 15.27
C ILE A 178 0.22 13.41 16.62
N THR A 179 0.52 12.70 17.69
CA THR A 179 0.32 13.14 19.09
C THR A 179 1.58 13.73 19.72
N GLY A 180 2.75 13.57 19.08
CA GLY A 180 4.05 13.94 19.61
C GLY A 180 4.64 12.93 20.61
N VAL A 181 3.88 11.90 21.01
CA VAL A 181 4.31 10.90 22.01
C VAL A 181 3.93 9.49 21.55
N PRO A 182 4.90 8.57 21.40
CA PRO A 182 4.63 7.19 20.99
C PRO A 182 3.62 6.48 21.88
N TYR A 183 2.84 5.57 21.30
CA TYR A 183 1.83 4.80 22.04
C TYR A 183 2.40 4.02 23.22
N GLU A 184 3.61 3.46 23.09
CA GLU A 184 4.27 2.71 24.15
C GLU A 184 4.53 3.57 25.41
N VAL A 185 4.55 4.90 25.26
CA VAL A 185 4.68 5.86 26.36
C VAL A 185 3.33 6.42 26.78
N SER A 186 2.48 6.83 25.82
CA SER A 186 1.22 7.52 26.11
C SER A 186 0.07 6.59 26.50
N GLY A 187 0.03 5.37 25.95
CA GLY A 187 -1.11 4.46 26.02
C GLY A 187 -2.38 5.00 25.33
N SER A 188 -2.28 6.11 24.61
CA SER A 188 -3.43 6.84 24.06
C SER A 188 -3.91 6.21 22.76
N TYR A 189 -5.23 6.04 22.65
CA TYR A 189 -5.88 5.60 21.42
C TYR A 189 -7.15 6.42 21.17
N SER A 190 -7.55 6.51 19.91
CA SER A 190 -8.83 7.09 19.49
C SER A 190 -9.76 6.00 19.01
N THR A 191 -11.07 6.20 19.17
CA THR A 191 -12.08 5.27 18.64
C THR A 191 -13.03 6.00 17.71
N GLY A 192 -13.59 5.27 16.76
CA GLY A 192 -14.60 5.82 15.85
C GLY A 192 -15.46 4.74 15.25
N ILE A 193 -16.51 5.19 14.57
CA ILE A 193 -17.43 4.35 13.82
C ILE A 193 -17.51 4.93 12.41
N LEU A 194 -17.32 4.06 11.43
CA LEU A 194 -17.49 4.37 10.01
C LEU A 194 -18.82 3.78 9.54
N ASP A 195 -19.70 4.63 9.01
CA ASP A 195 -20.82 4.19 8.18
C ASP A 195 -20.28 3.74 6.82
N ALA A 196 -20.41 2.44 6.56
CA ALA A 196 -19.87 1.79 5.39
C ALA A 196 -20.73 2.01 4.14
N LYS A 197 -22.02 2.32 4.30
CA LYS A 197 -22.98 2.41 3.20
C LYS A 197 -22.55 3.35 2.07
N PRO A 198 -22.02 4.56 2.35
CA PRO A 198 -21.57 5.47 1.30
C PRO A 198 -20.30 4.99 0.57
N ILE A 199 -19.59 4.02 1.14
CA ILE A 199 -18.25 3.60 0.70
C ILE A 199 -18.31 2.39 -0.24
N TRP A 200 -19.30 1.50 -0.06
CA TRP A 200 -19.46 0.28 -0.87
C TRP A 200 -19.54 0.53 -2.38
N LYS A 201 -19.95 1.73 -2.82
CA LYS A 201 -19.99 2.09 -4.24
C LYS A 201 -18.62 2.32 -4.87
N TYR A 202 -17.56 2.48 -4.06
CA TYR A 202 -16.23 2.84 -4.56
C TYR A 202 -15.34 1.65 -4.90
N TYR A 203 -15.69 0.44 -4.48
CA TYR A 203 -14.90 -0.76 -4.77
C TYR A 203 -15.78 -2.01 -4.78
N ASN A 204 -15.32 -3.06 -5.46
CA ASN A 204 -16.03 -4.34 -5.50
C ASN A 204 -15.45 -5.29 -4.44
N THR A 205 -16.18 -5.55 -3.37
CA THR A 205 -15.73 -6.46 -2.30
C THR A 205 -15.62 -7.93 -2.72
N TYR A 206 -16.21 -8.31 -3.86
CA TYR A 206 -16.21 -9.68 -4.37
C TYR A 206 -15.19 -9.90 -5.48
N GLU A 207 -14.40 -8.88 -5.79
CA GLU A 207 -13.31 -9.01 -6.75
C GLU A 207 -12.25 -9.96 -6.18
N ALA A 208 -12.19 -11.15 -6.75
CA ALA A 208 -11.18 -12.13 -6.41
C ALA A 208 -9.89 -11.75 -7.13
N LEU A 209 -8.80 -11.59 -6.37
CA LEU A 209 -7.46 -11.55 -6.96
C LEU A 209 -7.20 -12.89 -7.65
N ASP A 210 -6.74 -12.83 -8.90
CA ASP A 210 -6.31 -14.04 -9.61
C ASP A 210 -5.11 -14.64 -8.86
N PRO A 211 -5.20 -15.89 -8.36
CA PRO A 211 -4.06 -16.55 -7.73
C PRO A 211 -2.83 -16.61 -8.64
N TRP A 212 -3.00 -16.64 -9.96
CA TRP A 212 -1.89 -16.66 -10.91
C TRP A 212 -1.16 -15.33 -10.99
N GLU A 213 -1.85 -14.20 -10.86
CA GLU A 213 -1.21 -12.89 -10.72
C GLU A 213 -0.35 -12.84 -9.47
N ALA A 214 -0.85 -13.37 -8.35
CA ALA A 214 -0.09 -13.49 -7.11
C ALA A 214 1.08 -14.48 -7.19
N LEU A 215 1.02 -15.45 -8.11
CA LEU A 215 2.08 -16.44 -8.35
C LEU A 215 3.05 -16.03 -9.46
N SER A 216 2.78 -14.95 -10.18
CA SER A 216 3.62 -14.49 -11.28
C SER A 216 5.06 -14.27 -10.80
N LYS A 217 5.98 -15.00 -11.41
CA LYS A 217 7.39 -15.01 -11.01
C LYS A 217 8.07 -13.81 -11.65
N VAL A 218 8.31 -12.76 -10.87
CA VAL A 218 9.22 -11.69 -11.29
C VAL A 218 10.67 -12.20 -11.16
N GLU A 219 11.50 -12.07 -12.20
CA GLU A 219 12.94 -12.41 -12.10
C GLU A 219 13.76 -11.13 -12.15
N LEU A 220 14.38 -10.78 -11.01
CA LEU A 220 15.26 -9.61 -10.94
C LEU A 220 16.66 -9.96 -11.44
N LYS A 221 16.96 -9.64 -12.70
CA LYS A 221 18.33 -9.64 -13.20
C LYS A 221 19.03 -8.35 -12.78
N ARG A 222 20.00 -8.45 -11.86
CA ARG A 222 20.79 -7.30 -11.41
C ARG A 222 22.05 -7.18 -12.27
N PRO A 223 22.47 -5.96 -12.65
CA PRO A 223 23.83 -5.75 -13.11
C PRO A 223 24.77 -6.10 -11.94
N THR A 224 25.70 -7.01 -12.18
CA THR A 224 26.74 -7.36 -11.21
C THR A 224 27.83 -6.31 -11.31
N LEU A 225 28.06 -5.55 -10.24
CA LEU A 225 29.22 -4.67 -10.15
C LEU A 225 30.36 -5.44 -9.50
N THR A 226 31.36 -5.83 -10.30
CA THR A 226 32.58 -6.45 -9.78
C THR A 226 33.57 -5.35 -9.42
N VAL A 227 33.79 -5.12 -8.13
CA VAL A 227 34.81 -4.17 -7.64
C VAL A 227 36.04 -4.97 -7.24
N ASP A 228 37.11 -4.86 -8.03
CA ASP A 228 38.40 -5.45 -7.69
C ASP A 228 39.12 -4.59 -6.64
N LEU A 229 39.24 -5.12 -5.42
CA LEU A 229 39.94 -4.46 -4.30
C LEU A 229 41.45 -4.78 -4.27
N THR A 230 41.97 -5.56 -5.23
CA THR A 230 43.39 -5.92 -5.30
C THR A 230 44.28 -4.84 -5.90
N GLY A 231 43.69 -3.71 -6.33
CA GLY A 231 44.43 -2.57 -6.91
C GLY A 231 44.79 -2.74 -8.39
N LYS A 232 44.40 -3.85 -9.02
CA LYS A 232 44.34 -3.96 -10.48
C LYS A 232 43.09 -3.20 -10.91
N GLY A 233 43.21 -2.29 -11.88
CA GLY A 233 42.13 -1.42 -12.33
C GLY A 233 40.87 -2.18 -12.78
N PRO A 234 39.79 -1.47 -13.15
CA PRO A 234 38.52 -2.10 -13.54
C PRO A 234 38.77 -3.17 -14.61
N ILE A 235 38.38 -4.41 -14.30
CA ILE A 235 38.38 -5.50 -15.25
C ILE A 235 37.22 -5.19 -16.20
N GLU A 236 37.51 -4.85 -17.46
CA GLU A 236 36.48 -4.82 -18.49
C GLU A 236 35.96 -6.24 -18.64
N ASP A 237 34.72 -6.47 -18.20
CA ASP A 237 33.99 -7.71 -18.46
C ASP A 237 33.90 -7.85 -19.98
N LYS A 238 34.75 -8.71 -20.56
CA LYS A 238 34.52 -9.20 -21.92
C LYS A 238 33.17 -9.90 -21.87
N GLU A 239 32.20 -9.41 -22.64
CA GLU A 239 30.91 -10.08 -22.82
C GLU A 239 31.18 -11.57 -23.04
N ASP A 240 30.79 -12.39 -22.07
CA ASP A 240 30.85 -13.83 -22.20
C ASP A 240 29.94 -14.20 -23.36
N ALA A 241 30.54 -14.48 -24.52
CA ALA A 241 29.85 -15.04 -25.66
C ALA A 241 29.13 -16.29 -25.19
N PHE A 242 27.80 -16.28 -25.26
CA PHE A 242 26.99 -17.44 -24.93
C PHE A 242 27.50 -18.64 -25.74
N PRO A 243 27.81 -19.79 -25.09
CA PRO A 243 28.20 -20.97 -25.83
C PRO A 243 27.02 -21.37 -26.74
N ASP A 244 27.33 -21.52 -28.02
CA ASP A 244 26.39 -21.92 -29.05
C ASP A 244 25.88 -23.34 -28.72
N PHE A 245 24.66 -23.43 -28.18
CA PHE A 245 24.01 -24.71 -27.90
C PHE A 245 23.54 -25.29 -29.24
N GLY A 246 24.45 -25.97 -29.93
CA GLY A 246 24.14 -26.76 -31.12
C GLY A 246 23.08 -27.80 -30.80
N PHE A 247 21.86 -27.61 -31.30
CA PHE A 247 20.84 -28.64 -31.33
C PHE A 247 21.26 -29.69 -32.36
N ALA A 248 21.54 -30.91 -31.89
CA ALA A 248 21.75 -32.04 -32.78
C ALA A 248 20.41 -32.40 -33.46
N GLU A 249 20.37 -32.29 -34.79
CA GLU A 249 19.30 -32.87 -35.61
C GLU A 249 19.43 -34.40 -35.58
N GLU A 250 18.47 -35.08 -34.95
CA GLU A 250 18.31 -36.53 -35.08
C GLU A 250 17.69 -36.85 -36.46
N LYS A 251 18.35 -37.77 -37.18
CA LYS A 251 17.89 -38.37 -38.44
C LYS A 251 17.01 -39.58 -38.22
#